data_AF-A0A024W042-F1
#
_entry.id   AF-A0A024W042-F1
#
_cell.length_a   1.000
_cell.length_b   1.000
_cell.length_c   1.000
_cell.angle_alpha   90.00
_cell.angle_beta   90.00
_cell.angle_gamma   90.00
#
_symmetry.space_group_name_H-M   'P 1'
#
loop_
_entity.id
_entity.type
_entity.pdbx_description
1 polymer ?
#
loop_
_entity_poly.entity_id
_entity_poly.type
_entity_poly.pdbx_seq_one_letter_code
_entity_poly.pdbx_strand_id
1 'polypeptide(L)'
;MNIVKTCRSVVDYNDLSRNLSREELNAVLRGLNDDTPRNDLISIWNHVVRINRDGMVDIINSILLYVNNFVRNYKNGKLDVKEILEELKIDEKSLRLFKTSSLKEISSCDFKYYNDFYTLLNNEKKIEDIKDLINSYMKFADDTKKKIYHNYIKQFKESFEKYIEKKNNTPKESTE
;
A
#
# COMPACT_ATOMS: atom_id res chain seq x y z
N MET A 1 -46.68 -2.93 -5.87
CA MET A 1 -45.56 -2.53 -5.00
C MET A 1 -44.33 -3.29 -5.46
N ASN A 2 -43.44 -2.64 -6.22
CA ASN A 2 -42.27 -3.28 -6.79
C ASN A 2 -41.22 -3.47 -5.69
N ILE A 3 -41.03 -4.70 -5.25
CA ILE A 3 -39.86 -5.06 -4.44
C ILE A 3 -38.68 -5.06 -5.40
N VAL A 4 -37.90 -3.98 -5.36
CA VAL A 4 -36.56 -3.96 -5.96
C VAL A 4 -35.73 -4.98 -5.18
N LYS A 5 -35.59 -6.19 -5.74
CA LYS A 5 -34.54 -7.13 -5.36
C LYS A 5 -33.22 -6.48 -5.77
N THR A 6 -32.60 -5.74 -4.87
CA THR A 6 -31.16 -5.49 -4.96
C THR A 6 -30.48 -6.85 -4.77
N CYS A 7 -30.14 -7.51 -5.88
CA CYS A 7 -29.16 -8.59 -5.89
C CYS A 7 -27.82 -7.99 -5.47
N ARG A 8 -27.63 -7.81 -4.16
CA ARG A 8 -26.30 -7.66 -3.59
C ARG A 8 -25.65 -9.03 -3.80
N SER A 9 -24.69 -9.12 -4.72
CA SER A 9 -23.86 -10.32 -4.88
C SER A 9 -23.44 -10.77 -3.49
N VAL A 10 -23.85 -11.97 -3.08
CA VAL A 10 -23.43 -12.54 -1.80
C VAL A 10 -21.94 -12.81 -1.97
N VAL A 11 -21.12 -11.93 -1.40
CA VAL A 11 -19.67 -12.07 -1.40
C VAL A 11 -19.36 -13.25 -0.49
N ASP A 12 -18.82 -14.33 -1.05
CA ASP A 12 -18.32 -15.44 -0.27
C ASP A 12 -16.94 -15.06 0.30
N TYR A 13 -16.91 -14.65 1.57
CA TYR A 13 -15.66 -14.35 2.28
C TYR A 13 -14.99 -15.60 2.84
N ASN A 14 -15.64 -16.77 2.79
CA ASN A 14 -15.00 -18.05 3.15
C ASN A 14 -14.15 -18.60 1.99
N ASP A 15 -14.34 -18.09 0.77
CA ASP A 15 -13.41 -18.28 -0.33
C ASP A 15 -12.09 -17.55 -0.05
N LEU A 16 -11.10 -18.30 0.45
CA LEU A 16 -9.74 -17.83 0.66
C LEU A 16 -8.83 -18.04 -0.57
N SER A 17 -9.36 -18.49 -1.71
CA SER A 17 -8.59 -18.63 -2.96
C SER A 17 -8.34 -17.29 -3.66
N ARG A 18 -9.17 -16.29 -3.36
CA ARG A 18 -8.98 -14.89 -3.77
C ARG A 18 -8.97 -13.96 -2.57
N ASN A 19 -8.61 -12.70 -2.81
CA ASN A 19 -8.81 -11.63 -1.83
C ASN A 19 -10.13 -10.92 -2.12
N LEU A 20 -10.78 -10.41 -1.07
CA LEU A 20 -11.80 -9.38 -1.24
C LEU A 20 -11.16 -8.09 -1.76
N SER A 21 -11.90 -7.36 -2.58
CA SER A 21 -11.64 -5.93 -2.81
C SER A 21 -11.94 -5.13 -1.54
N ARG A 22 -11.45 -3.88 -1.50
CA ARG A 22 -11.72 -2.97 -0.38
C ARG A 22 -13.21 -2.66 -0.27
N GLU A 23 -13.89 -2.53 -1.40
CA GLU A 23 -15.32 -2.28 -1.50
C GLU A 23 -16.12 -3.47 -0.98
N GLU A 24 -15.74 -4.70 -1.37
CA GLU A 24 -16.35 -5.93 -0.86
C GLU A 24 -16.14 -6.07 0.65
N LEU A 25 -14.92 -5.86 1.15
CA LEU A 25 -14.63 -5.89 2.59
C LEU A 25 -15.49 -4.88 3.35
N ASN A 26 -15.57 -3.64 2.87
CA ASN A 26 -16.41 -2.61 3.50
C ASN A 26 -17.90 -2.99 3.51
N ALA A 27 -18.39 -3.64 2.45
CA ALA A 27 -19.75 -4.14 2.40
C ALA A 27 -19.99 -5.28 3.41
N VAL A 28 -19.02 -6.20 3.55
CA VAL A 28 -19.05 -7.27 4.56
C VAL A 28 -19.05 -6.69 5.98
N LEU A 29 -18.16 -5.73 6.28
CA LEU A 29 -18.08 -5.09 7.60
C LEU A 29 -19.39 -4.40 8.00
N ARG A 30 -20.11 -3.77 7.07
CA ARG A 30 -21.43 -3.18 7.34
C ARG A 30 -22.51 -4.22 7.67
N GLY A 31 -22.35 -5.46 7.21
CA GLY A 31 -23.29 -6.55 7.47
C GLY A 31 -23.04 -7.30 8.77
N LEU A 32 -21.92 -7.04 9.45
CA LEU A 32 -21.56 -7.72 10.68
C LEU A 32 -22.48 -7.33 11.85
N ASN A 33 -22.89 -8.34 12.61
CA ASN A 33 -23.72 -8.24 13.82
C ASN A 33 -23.23 -9.20 14.93
N ASP A 34 -23.87 -9.12 16.09
CA ASP A 34 -23.51 -9.93 17.26
C ASP A 34 -23.70 -11.44 17.01
N ASP A 35 -24.67 -11.82 16.17
CA ASP A 35 -24.91 -13.21 15.76
C ASP A 35 -23.89 -13.76 14.75
N THR A 36 -22.98 -12.93 14.22
CA THR A 36 -22.01 -13.38 13.20
C THR A 36 -21.12 -14.50 13.75
N PRO A 37 -21.02 -15.67 13.10
CA PRO A 37 -20.20 -16.78 13.57
C PRO A 37 -18.73 -16.41 13.77
N ARG A 38 -18.10 -16.98 14.80
CA ARG A 38 -16.67 -16.78 15.10
C ARG A 38 -15.77 -17.12 13.91
N ASN A 39 -16.07 -18.19 13.19
CA ASN A 39 -15.28 -18.63 12.04
C ASN A 39 -15.38 -17.63 10.87
N ASP A 40 -16.54 -17.01 10.67
CA ASP A 40 -16.71 -15.99 9.63
C ASP A 40 -15.85 -14.75 9.94
N LEU A 41 -15.77 -14.35 11.20
CA LEU A 41 -14.89 -13.25 11.63
C LEU A 41 -13.42 -13.56 11.37
N ILE A 42 -12.99 -14.81 11.57
CA ILE A 42 -11.62 -15.26 11.27
C ILE A 42 -11.37 -15.24 9.76
N SER A 43 -12.32 -15.71 8.95
CA SER A 43 -12.24 -15.62 7.49
C SER A 43 -12.08 -14.17 7.03
N ILE A 44 -12.90 -13.25 7.58
CA ILE A 44 -12.81 -11.81 7.29
C ILE A 44 -11.46 -11.23 7.72
N TRP A 45 -10.97 -11.59 8.90
CA TRP A 45 -9.65 -11.17 9.37
C TRP A 45 -8.52 -11.55 8.40
N ASN A 46 -8.56 -12.78 7.87
CA ASN A 46 -7.58 -13.22 6.88
C ASN A 46 -7.60 -12.37 5.61
N HIS A 47 -8.79 -11.95 5.14
CA HIS A 47 -8.90 -11.00 4.03
C HIS A 47 -8.32 -9.63 4.38
N VAL A 48 -8.60 -9.10 5.57
CA VAL A 48 -8.04 -7.81 6.04
C VAL A 48 -6.51 -7.82 6.00
N VAL A 49 -5.88 -8.88 6.53
CA VAL A 49 -4.41 -9.02 6.53
C VAL A 49 -3.86 -9.03 5.09
N ARG A 50 -4.51 -9.73 4.17
CA ARG A 50 -4.07 -9.81 2.76
C ARG A 50 -4.23 -8.46 2.05
N ILE A 51 -5.39 -7.81 2.19
CA ILE A 51 -5.66 -6.48 1.62
C ILE A 51 -4.67 -5.44 2.14
N ASN A 52 -4.31 -5.50 3.42
CA ASN A 52 -3.34 -4.58 4.00
C ASN A 52 -1.96 -4.72 3.38
N ARG A 53 -1.55 -5.93 2.97
CA ARG A 53 -0.27 -6.20 2.30
C ARG A 53 -0.30 -5.94 0.79
N ASP A 54 -1.48 -5.86 0.18
CA ASP A 54 -1.65 -5.53 -1.24
C ASP A 54 -1.41 -4.02 -1.52
N GLY A 55 -1.32 -3.66 -2.81
CA GLY A 55 -1.20 -2.27 -3.27
C GLY A 55 0.22 -1.71 -3.39
N MET A 56 1.27 -2.47 -3.02
CA MET A 56 2.65 -2.02 -3.19
C MET A 56 3.07 -1.88 -4.66
N VAL A 57 2.47 -2.65 -5.56
CA VAL A 57 2.70 -2.51 -7.01
C VAL A 57 2.22 -1.14 -7.50
N ASP A 58 1.04 -0.71 -7.07
CA ASP A 58 0.48 0.59 -7.45
C ASP A 58 1.31 1.75 -6.89
N ILE A 59 1.86 1.61 -5.69
CA ILE A 59 2.78 2.59 -5.10
C ILE A 59 4.06 2.70 -5.92
N ILE A 60 4.66 1.57 -6.32
CA ILE A 60 5.87 1.56 -7.16
C ILE A 60 5.57 2.21 -8.52
N ASN A 61 4.43 1.88 -9.14
CA ASN A 61 4.01 2.50 -10.39
C ASN A 61 3.82 4.01 -10.24
N SER A 62 3.23 4.46 -9.13
CA SER A 62 3.06 5.88 -8.82
C SER A 62 4.39 6.60 -8.61
N ILE A 63 5.35 5.96 -7.94
CA ILE A 63 6.73 6.46 -7.79
C ILE A 63 7.40 6.61 -9.16
N LEU A 64 7.34 5.58 -10.01
CA LEU A 64 7.97 5.61 -11.33
C LEU A 64 7.34 6.70 -12.21
N LEU A 65 6.02 6.83 -12.19
CA LEU A 65 5.32 7.90 -12.89
C LEU A 65 5.76 9.29 -12.39
N TYR A 66 5.87 9.47 -11.08
CA TYR A 66 6.36 10.71 -10.48
C TYR A 66 7.78 11.04 -10.95
N VAL A 67 8.71 10.08 -10.82
CA VAL A 67 10.12 10.24 -11.19
C VAL A 67 10.24 10.62 -12.68
N ASN A 68 9.55 9.88 -13.56
CA ASN A 68 9.55 10.15 -14.99
C ASN A 68 9.06 11.57 -15.31
N ASN A 69 7.92 11.99 -14.72
CA ASN A 69 7.36 13.32 -14.93
C ASN A 69 8.25 14.42 -14.35
N PHE A 70 8.83 14.20 -13.18
CA PHE A 70 9.74 15.14 -12.54
C PHE A 70 10.96 15.41 -13.42
N VAL A 71 11.63 14.35 -13.87
CA VAL A 71 12.84 14.48 -14.71
C VAL A 71 12.52 15.12 -16.06
N ARG A 72 11.44 14.70 -16.72
CA ARG A 72 11.03 15.27 -18.03
C ARG A 72 10.69 16.75 -17.97
N ASN A 73 10.16 17.23 -16.85
CA ASN A 73 9.79 18.64 -16.70
C ASN A 73 10.95 19.49 -16.17
N TYR A 74 12.02 18.87 -15.66
CA TYR A 74 13.15 19.60 -15.15
C TYR A 74 13.93 20.32 -16.26
N LYS A 75 14.16 21.62 -16.08
CA LYS A 75 14.86 22.52 -17.03
C LYS A 75 14.40 22.34 -18.50
N ASN A 76 13.09 22.28 -18.70
CA ASN A 76 12.45 22.12 -20.02
C ASN A 76 12.84 20.83 -20.76
N GLY A 77 13.00 19.71 -20.04
CA GLY A 77 13.20 18.38 -20.64
C GLY A 77 14.59 18.14 -21.22
N LYS A 78 15.60 18.83 -20.70
CA LYS A 78 17.00 18.65 -21.12
C LYS A 78 17.68 17.40 -20.54
N LEU A 79 17.01 16.68 -19.63
CA LEU A 79 17.57 15.49 -19.00
C LEU A 79 16.97 14.23 -19.60
N ASP A 80 17.82 13.25 -19.86
CA ASP A 80 17.39 11.90 -20.19
C ASP A 80 16.97 11.17 -18.92
N VAL A 81 15.72 10.72 -18.89
CA VAL A 81 15.16 9.92 -17.79
C VAL A 81 15.97 8.66 -17.57
N LYS A 82 16.43 8.00 -18.64
CA LYS A 82 17.16 6.74 -18.53
C LYS A 82 18.50 6.95 -17.81
N GLU A 83 19.26 7.98 -18.21
CA GLU A 83 20.49 8.39 -17.53
C GLU A 83 20.26 8.62 -16.03
N ILE A 84 19.18 9.33 -15.66
CA ILE A 84 18.87 9.58 -14.24
C ILE A 84 18.56 8.29 -13.48
N LEU A 85 17.75 7.39 -14.06
CA LEU A 85 17.42 6.13 -13.39
C LEU A 85 18.67 5.27 -13.17
N GLU A 86 19.59 5.22 -14.14
CA GLU A 86 20.85 4.49 -14.05
C GLU A 86 21.77 5.09 -12.97
N GLU A 87 21.99 6.41 -12.99
CA GLU A 87 22.84 7.12 -12.03
C GLU A 87 22.32 7.01 -10.60
N LEU A 88 21.00 7.10 -10.42
CA LEU A 88 20.34 6.98 -9.11
C LEU A 88 20.07 5.52 -8.71
N LYS A 89 20.46 4.54 -9.52
CA LYS A 89 20.29 3.10 -9.27
C LYS A 89 18.83 2.71 -9.02
N ILE A 90 17.93 3.32 -9.76
CA ILE A 90 16.50 3.01 -9.77
C ILE A 90 16.25 1.97 -10.87
N ASP A 91 16.31 0.70 -10.48
CA ASP A 91 16.18 -0.45 -11.36
C ASP A 91 15.23 -1.49 -10.75
N GLU A 92 14.94 -2.56 -11.49
CA GLU A 92 14.04 -3.62 -11.02
C GLU A 92 14.49 -4.24 -9.68
N LYS A 93 15.81 -4.41 -9.50
CA LYS A 93 16.37 -5.01 -8.28
C LYS A 93 16.18 -4.09 -7.09
N SER A 94 16.47 -2.80 -7.21
CA SER A 94 16.29 -1.83 -6.12
C SER A 94 14.81 -1.65 -5.78
N LEU A 95 13.91 -1.66 -6.78
CA LEU A 95 12.47 -1.62 -6.56
C LEU A 95 11.93 -2.89 -5.88
N ARG A 96 12.47 -4.07 -6.20
CA ARG A 96 12.12 -5.33 -5.51
C ARG A 96 12.53 -5.32 -4.05
N LEU A 97 13.72 -4.80 -3.76
CA LEU A 97 14.20 -4.63 -2.38
C LEU A 97 13.34 -3.62 -1.61
N PHE A 98 13.02 -2.49 -2.24
CA PHE A 98 12.10 -1.48 -1.70
C PHE A 98 10.71 -2.05 -1.41
N LYS A 99 10.15 -2.87 -2.33
CA LYS A 99 8.88 -3.58 -2.09
C LYS A 99 8.96 -4.46 -0.85
N THR A 100 10.05 -5.22 -0.71
CA THR A 100 10.24 -6.16 0.39
C THR A 100 10.37 -5.44 1.73
N SER A 101 11.14 -4.36 1.81
CA SER A 101 11.27 -3.56 3.03
C SER A 101 9.95 -2.87 3.40
N SER A 102 9.25 -2.33 2.42
CA SER A 102 7.93 -1.70 2.60
C SER A 102 6.89 -2.69 3.16
N LEU A 103 6.84 -3.92 2.64
CA LEU A 103 5.95 -4.96 3.16
C LEU A 103 6.28 -5.33 4.61
N LYS A 104 7.54 -5.30 5.02
CA LYS A 104 7.94 -5.51 6.43
C LYS A 104 7.45 -4.36 7.32
N GLU A 105 7.52 -3.11 6.86
CA GLU A 105 7.01 -1.95 7.62
C GLU A 105 5.48 -2.04 7.79
N ILE A 106 4.76 -2.37 6.72
CA ILE A 106 3.30 -2.60 6.78
C ILE A 106 2.97 -3.76 7.73
N SER A 107 3.76 -4.83 7.71
CA SER A 107 3.51 -6.03 8.54
C SER A 107 4.02 -5.89 9.98
N SER A 108 4.64 -4.76 10.34
CA SER A 108 5.32 -4.58 11.63
C SER A 108 4.38 -4.64 12.83
N CYS A 109 3.09 -4.34 12.62
CA CYS A 109 2.06 -4.37 13.65
C CYS A 109 1.13 -5.58 13.56
N ASP A 110 1.37 -6.52 12.63
CA ASP A 110 0.49 -7.67 12.41
C ASP A 110 0.27 -8.48 13.68
N PHE A 111 1.35 -8.73 14.44
CA PHE A 111 1.26 -9.48 15.69
C PHE A 111 0.40 -8.78 16.74
N LYS A 112 0.51 -7.46 16.86
CA LYS A 112 -0.30 -6.66 17.78
C LYS A 112 -1.77 -6.77 17.42
N TYR A 113 -2.10 -6.42 16.18
CA TYR A 113 -3.48 -6.42 15.68
C TYR A 113 -4.10 -7.82 15.70
N TYR A 114 -3.32 -8.87 15.40
CA TYR A 114 -3.74 -10.26 15.53
C TYR A 114 -4.10 -10.61 16.98
N ASN A 115 -3.23 -10.28 17.94
CA ASN A 115 -3.51 -10.57 19.35
C ASN A 115 -4.72 -9.80 19.88
N ASP A 116 -4.84 -8.53 19.52
CA ASP A 116 -5.99 -7.70 19.88
C ASP A 116 -7.28 -8.32 19.33
N PHE A 117 -7.27 -8.80 18.07
CA PHE A 117 -8.40 -9.45 17.44
C PHE A 117 -8.82 -10.74 18.15
N TYR A 118 -7.87 -11.64 18.44
CA TYR A 118 -8.18 -12.88 19.15
C TYR A 118 -8.59 -12.66 20.60
N THR A 119 -8.10 -11.58 21.23
CA THR A 119 -8.57 -11.17 22.57
C THR A 119 -10.04 -10.77 22.53
N LEU A 120 -10.45 -9.98 21.54
CA LEU A 120 -11.87 -9.62 21.33
C LEU A 120 -12.73 -10.85 21.03
N LEU A 121 -12.22 -11.82 20.25
CA LEU A 121 -12.95 -13.05 19.94
C LEU A 121 -13.16 -13.99 21.13
N ASN A 122 -12.23 -13.99 22.10
CA ASN A 122 -12.28 -14.91 23.25
C ASN A 122 -13.02 -14.33 24.46
N ASN A 123 -13.18 -13.02 24.52
CA ASN A 123 -13.97 -12.32 25.55
C ASN A 123 -15.45 -12.24 25.12
N GLU A 124 -16.24 -11.40 25.79
CA GLU A 124 -17.57 -11.03 25.29
C GLU A 124 -17.42 -10.33 23.93
N LYS A 125 -17.81 -11.05 22.87
CA LYS A 125 -17.71 -10.58 21.49
C LYS A 125 -18.61 -9.36 21.31
N LYS A 126 -18.01 -8.19 21.26
CA LYS A 126 -18.66 -6.94 20.85
C LYS A 126 -18.33 -6.66 19.39
N ILE A 127 -19.32 -6.82 18.51
CA ILE A 127 -19.06 -6.73 17.07
C ILE A 127 -18.51 -5.36 16.65
N GLU A 128 -18.90 -4.30 17.35
CA GLU A 128 -18.44 -2.95 17.05
C GLU A 128 -16.96 -2.77 17.39
N ASP A 129 -16.49 -3.31 18.52
CA ASP A 129 -15.06 -3.31 18.88
C ASP A 129 -14.22 -4.04 17.82
N ILE A 130 -14.76 -5.13 17.24
CA ILE A 130 -14.10 -5.86 16.15
C ILE A 130 -14.03 -5.01 14.88
N LYS A 131 -15.12 -4.33 14.50
CA LYS A 131 -15.12 -3.43 13.34
C LYS A 131 -14.13 -2.29 13.52
N ASP A 132 -14.12 -1.68 14.71
CA ASP A 132 -13.20 -0.59 15.04
C ASP A 132 -11.74 -1.03 14.97
N LEU A 133 -11.43 -2.23 15.47
CA LEU A 133 -10.09 -2.81 15.36
C LEU A 133 -9.69 -3.02 13.89
N ILE A 134 -10.57 -3.61 13.07
CA ILE A 134 -10.31 -3.84 11.64
C ILE A 134 -10.09 -2.50 10.91
N ASN A 135 -10.95 -1.52 11.14
CA ASN A 135 -10.82 -0.18 10.57
C ASN A 135 -9.51 0.51 10.98
N SER A 136 -9.13 0.39 12.25
CA SER A 136 -7.86 0.89 12.77
C SER A 136 -6.66 0.26 12.07
N TYR A 137 -6.67 -1.06 11.87
CA TYR A 137 -5.59 -1.77 11.19
C TYR A 137 -5.49 -1.38 9.71
N MET A 138 -6.62 -1.30 9.01
CA MET A 138 -6.67 -0.82 7.62
C MET A 138 -6.11 0.60 7.50
N LYS A 139 -6.51 1.51 8.40
CA LYS A 139 -6.00 2.88 8.45
C LYS A 139 -4.50 2.91 8.68
N PHE A 140 -3.99 2.11 9.62
CA PHE A 140 -2.56 1.97 9.85
C PHE A 140 -1.80 1.56 8.59
N ALA A 141 -2.28 0.55 7.85
CA ALA A 141 -1.66 0.10 6.61
C ALA A 141 -1.68 1.20 5.53
N ASP A 142 -2.79 1.92 5.38
CA ASP A 142 -2.93 3.00 4.40
C ASP A 142 -2.01 4.19 4.73
N ASP A 143 -1.92 4.58 6.01
CA ASP A 143 -1.02 5.66 6.45
C ASP A 143 0.45 5.27 6.29
N THR A 144 0.79 4.01 6.56
CA THR A 144 2.13 3.46 6.34
C THR A 144 2.51 3.51 4.86
N LYS A 145 1.61 3.10 3.96
CA LYS A 145 1.80 3.19 2.50
C LYS A 145 2.02 4.61 2.02
N LYS A 146 1.24 5.59 2.51
CA LYS A 146 1.44 7.01 2.20
C LYS A 146 2.79 7.51 2.68
N LYS A 147 3.20 7.15 3.89
CA LYS A 147 4.52 7.49 4.44
C LYS A 147 5.65 6.91 3.58
N ILE A 148 5.54 5.64 3.19
CA ILE A 148 6.50 4.97 2.31
C ILE A 148 6.66 5.72 0.98
N TYR A 149 5.55 6.08 0.33
CA TYR A 149 5.56 6.88 -0.90
C TYR A 149 6.28 8.22 -0.71
N HIS A 150 5.88 9.02 0.29
CA HIS A 150 6.46 10.33 0.53
C HIS A 150 7.95 10.26 0.88
N ASN A 151 8.36 9.26 1.67
CA ASN A 151 9.75 9.03 2.02
C ASN A 151 10.60 8.71 0.79
N TYR A 152 10.09 7.88 -0.13
CA TYR A 152 10.79 7.59 -1.38
C TYR A 152 10.94 8.87 -2.22
N ILE A 153 9.85 9.62 -2.42
CA ILE A 153 9.88 10.87 -3.21
C ILE A 153 10.88 11.87 -2.63
N LYS A 154 10.94 11.99 -1.30
CA LYS A 154 11.92 12.84 -0.62
C LYS A 154 13.36 12.40 -0.93
N GLN A 155 13.68 11.12 -0.73
CA GLN A 155 15.01 10.56 -0.98
C GLN A 155 15.43 10.67 -2.45
N PHE A 156 14.48 10.50 -3.37
CA PHE A 156 14.70 10.68 -4.80
C PHE A 156 15.12 12.13 -5.10
N LYS A 157 14.40 13.12 -4.58
CA LYS A 157 14.74 14.55 -4.81
C LYS A 157 16.12 14.90 -4.28
N GLU A 158 16.43 14.48 -3.05
CA GLU A 158 17.76 14.70 -2.45
C GLU A 158 18.87 14.06 -3.27
N SER A 159 18.65 12.84 -3.79
CA SER A 159 19.62 12.16 -4.66
C SER A 159 19.76 12.85 -6.02
N PHE A 160 18.64 13.33 -6.58
CA PHE A 160 18.61 14.04 -7.85
C PHE A 160 19.34 15.39 -7.77
N GLU A 161 19.14 16.15 -6.70
CA GLU A 161 19.83 17.43 -6.47
C GLU A 161 21.36 17.24 -6.46
N LYS A 162 21.85 16.23 -5.72
CA LYS A 162 23.27 15.87 -5.69
C LYS A 162 23.81 15.48 -7.07
N TYR A 163 23.03 14.73 -7.85
CA TYR A 163 23.39 14.40 -9.24
C TYR A 163 23.55 15.66 -10.09
N ILE A 164 22.61 16.62 -9.98
CA ILE A 164 22.68 17.89 -10.72
C ILE A 164 23.89 18.73 -10.32
N GLU A 165 24.18 18.83 -9.02
CA GLU A 165 25.35 19.54 -8.52
C GLU A 165 26.64 18.94 -9.10
N LYS A 166 26.77 17.61 -9.05
CA LYS A 166 27.90 16.88 -9.64
C LYS A 166 28.02 17.15 -11.15
N LYS A 167 26.91 17.09 -11.89
CA LYS A 167 26.90 17.33 -13.35
C LYS A 167 27.28 18.76 -13.72
N ASN A 168 26.89 19.76 -12.93
CA ASN A 168 27.28 21.16 -13.16
C ASN A 168 28.75 21.44 -12.79
N ASN A 169 29.30 20.71 -11.83
CA ASN A 169 30.69 20.87 -11.37
C ASN A 169 31.70 20.02 -12.15
N THR A 170 31.25 19.18 -13.08
CA THR A 170 32.13 18.40 -13.95
C THR A 170 32.59 19.30 -15.11
N PRO A 171 33.91 19.52 -15.31
CA PRO A 171 34.41 20.32 -16.43
C PRO A 171 33.89 19.75 -17.75
N LYS A 172 33.35 20.60 -18.62
CA LYS A 172 33.10 20.19 -20.01
C LYS A 172 34.46 19.95 -20.64
N GLU A 173 34.77 18.70 -21.00
CA GLU A 173 35.90 18.41 -21.87
C GLU A 173 35.71 19.24 -23.15
N SER A 174 36.60 20.21 -23.35
CA SER A 174 36.72 20.97 -24.58
C SER A 174 37.13 19.98 -25.66
N THR A 175 36.17 19.60 -26.50
CA THR A 175 36.46 18.92 -27.76
C THR A 175 36.96 20.00 -28.72
N GLU A 176 38.28 19.99 -28.92
CA GLU A 176 38.95 20.64 -30.06
C GLU A 176 38.50 20.03 -31.39
#